data_AF-A0A941M1L8-F1
#
_entry.id   AF-A0A941M1L8-F1
#
_cell.length_a   1.000
_cell.length_b   1.000
_cell.length_c   1.000
_cell.angle_alpha   90.00
_cell.angle_beta   90.00
_cell.angle_gamma   90.00
#
_symmetry.space_group_name_H-M   'P 1'
#
loop_
_entity.id
_entity.type
_entity.pdbx_description
1 polymer ?
#
loop_
_entity_poly.entity_id
_entity_poly.type
_entity_poly.pdbx_seq_one_letter_code
_entity_poly.pdbx_strand_id
1 'polypeptide(L)'
;MKYLILHADGMADLACAELGGSTPLQAAKTPHLDQIAQRGEVGLLSLPSDAGTAGSDVTAVAVLGYDPKKYYPGPGPLEAAGLGVTVGDQDVVFRCTMVTVRGESASGGKDRAADIKKLGPHVVMEDATAGLIETEQARELVEAVNEQLGSESIQFYPGSGHRHLMVWVGGKSRATCVDPQQLVGQSIADALPTGDGADVLRKIMDASFFILRDHPVNEEREEEGLKPANCLWLWGQGRAPLWPPLPERYQITGAVVSASDMHRGVGLCAGLDAAELPAESGDESETFAGCVNAAVQELAKKDLVYLHAGLSDDVLHATDIHDKVQAIERFDAQVVGPILAALATYPAYRLLVVCDPGLAKGHGSEAPPILYALCDGAAQPPVGSATRFHEQDKAIAGSAPRDATKLMIRLFPRGA
;
A
#
# COMPACT_ATOMS: atom_id res chain seq x y z
N MET A 1 -20.30 21.72 -4.40
CA MET A 1 -19.23 21.21 -5.27
C MET A 1 -18.80 19.86 -4.69
N LYS A 2 -18.52 18.85 -5.53
CA LYS A 2 -18.01 17.54 -5.08
C LYS A 2 -16.51 17.43 -5.31
N TYR A 3 -15.82 16.72 -4.43
CA TYR A 3 -14.37 16.50 -4.52
C TYR A 3 -14.09 15.01 -4.51
N LEU A 4 -13.25 14.54 -5.43
CA LEU A 4 -12.75 13.17 -5.41
C LEU A 4 -11.23 13.19 -5.53
N ILE A 5 -10.58 12.46 -4.64
CA ILE A 5 -9.17 12.11 -4.75
C ILE A 5 -9.15 10.63 -5.16
N LEU A 6 -8.62 10.34 -6.34
CA LEU A 6 -8.36 8.99 -6.82
C LEU A 6 -6.87 8.70 -6.62
N HIS A 7 -6.54 7.86 -5.63
CA HIS A 7 -5.20 7.31 -5.48
C HIS A 7 -5.11 6.02 -6.29
N ALA A 8 -4.51 6.12 -7.48
CA ALA A 8 -4.25 5.04 -8.41
C ALA A 8 -2.89 4.39 -8.08
N ASP A 9 -2.93 3.41 -7.21
CA ASP A 9 -1.76 2.82 -6.56
C ASP A 9 -1.05 1.81 -7.46
N GLY A 10 0.28 1.82 -7.50
CA GLY A 10 1.07 0.78 -8.17
C GLY A 10 1.32 0.92 -9.67
N MET A 11 0.86 1.99 -10.32
CA MET A 11 0.92 2.12 -11.79
C MET A 11 2.16 2.83 -12.30
N ALA A 12 2.76 3.72 -11.50
CA ALA A 12 3.96 4.42 -11.92
C ALA A 12 5.16 3.46 -11.94
N ASP A 13 5.98 3.55 -12.98
CA ASP A 13 7.20 2.75 -13.07
C ASP A 13 8.32 3.43 -13.87
N LEU A 14 9.46 2.78 -13.90
CA LEU A 14 10.57 3.14 -14.78
C LEU A 14 10.35 2.57 -16.18
N ALA A 15 11.06 3.17 -17.14
CA ALA A 15 11.13 2.63 -18.48
C ALA A 15 11.90 1.31 -18.50
N CYS A 16 11.43 0.34 -19.28
CA CYS A 16 12.07 -0.96 -19.41
C CYS A 16 12.33 -1.35 -20.88
N ALA A 17 13.24 -2.30 -21.09
CA ALA A 17 13.65 -2.72 -22.43
C ALA A 17 12.57 -3.55 -23.13
N GLU A 18 11.82 -4.33 -22.36
CA GLU A 18 10.70 -5.18 -22.76
C GLU A 18 9.57 -4.39 -23.43
N LEU A 19 9.39 -3.11 -23.02
CA LEU A 19 8.45 -2.17 -23.61
C LEU A 19 9.12 -1.17 -24.57
N GLY A 20 10.31 -1.49 -25.08
CA GLY A 20 11.04 -0.66 -26.04
C GLY A 20 11.46 0.71 -25.49
N GLY A 21 11.75 0.81 -24.20
CA GLY A 21 12.11 2.05 -23.52
C GLY A 21 10.91 2.88 -23.02
N SER A 22 9.71 2.30 -23.04
CA SER A 22 8.51 2.92 -22.45
C SER A 22 8.29 2.46 -21.01
N THR A 23 7.56 3.24 -20.22
CA THR A 23 6.99 2.76 -18.95
C THR A 23 5.72 1.92 -19.20
N PRO A 24 5.27 1.09 -18.24
CA PRO A 24 4.00 0.37 -18.35
C PRO A 24 2.81 1.31 -18.58
N LEU A 25 2.77 2.43 -17.85
CA LEU A 25 1.72 3.43 -17.97
C LEU A 25 1.71 4.11 -19.35
N GLN A 26 2.89 4.34 -19.95
CA GLN A 26 3.01 4.88 -21.31
C GLN A 26 2.57 3.87 -22.39
N ALA A 27 2.88 2.59 -22.19
CA ALA A 27 2.55 1.51 -23.11
C ALA A 27 1.04 1.14 -23.07
N ALA A 28 0.41 1.29 -21.92
CA ALA A 28 -1.02 1.04 -21.72
C ALA A 28 -1.90 2.03 -22.50
N LYS A 29 -3.05 1.55 -22.97
CA LYS A 29 -4.15 2.39 -23.48
C LYS A 29 -4.99 2.92 -22.32
N THR A 30 -4.76 4.17 -21.95
CA THR A 30 -5.41 4.84 -20.81
C THR A 30 -6.22 6.08 -21.24
N PRO A 31 -7.23 5.93 -22.11
CA PRO A 31 -7.96 7.08 -22.67
C PRO A 31 -8.63 7.95 -21.60
N HIS A 32 -9.02 7.41 -20.44
CA HIS A 32 -9.68 8.19 -19.40
C HIS A 32 -8.67 9.01 -18.57
N LEU A 33 -7.52 8.44 -18.22
CA LEU A 33 -6.41 9.21 -17.62
C LEU A 33 -5.89 10.26 -18.59
N ASP A 34 -5.72 9.93 -19.87
CA ASP A 34 -5.34 10.89 -20.91
C ASP A 34 -6.37 12.03 -21.04
N GLN A 35 -7.67 11.71 -20.95
CA GLN A 35 -8.73 12.72 -20.92
C GLN A 35 -8.63 13.66 -19.71
N ILE A 36 -8.28 13.13 -18.52
CA ILE A 36 -8.07 13.95 -17.31
C ILE A 36 -6.87 14.86 -17.51
N ALA A 37 -5.76 14.31 -18.00
CA ALA A 37 -4.53 15.04 -18.26
C ALA A 37 -4.72 16.18 -19.27
N GLN A 38 -5.51 15.96 -20.32
CA GLN A 38 -5.80 16.99 -21.33
C GLN A 38 -6.67 18.13 -20.82
N ARG A 39 -7.49 17.91 -19.79
CA ARG A 39 -8.44 18.90 -19.24
C ARG A 39 -7.91 19.61 -17.99
N GLY A 40 -6.84 19.10 -17.41
CA GLY A 40 -6.37 19.49 -16.09
C GLY A 40 -4.95 20.01 -16.08
N GLU A 41 -4.52 20.32 -14.87
CA GLU A 41 -3.10 20.45 -14.53
C GLU A 41 -2.52 19.06 -14.35
N VAL A 42 -1.33 18.81 -14.88
CA VAL A 42 -0.55 17.59 -14.63
C VAL A 42 0.83 17.93 -14.11
N GLY A 43 1.47 16.98 -13.43
CA GLY A 43 2.87 17.11 -13.08
C GLY A 43 3.36 16.03 -12.14
N LEU A 44 4.54 16.27 -11.57
CA LEU A 44 5.18 15.41 -10.59
C LEU A 44 4.88 15.87 -9.16
N LEU A 45 4.82 14.93 -8.24
CA LEU A 45 4.82 15.16 -6.80
C LEU A 45 6.18 14.85 -6.19
N SER A 46 6.55 15.62 -5.17
CA SER A 46 7.64 15.32 -4.26
C SER A 46 7.10 15.10 -2.86
N LEU A 47 7.66 14.09 -2.20
CA LEU A 47 7.50 13.89 -0.77
C LEU A 47 8.58 14.70 -0.05
N PRO A 48 8.34 15.17 1.19
CA PRO A 48 9.39 15.83 1.97
C PRO A 48 10.65 14.97 2.07
N SER A 49 11.82 15.57 1.80
CA SER A 49 13.12 14.91 1.53
C SER A 49 13.62 13.89 2.55
N ASP A 50 13.04 13.84 3.75
CA ASP A 50 13.48 12.98 4.85
C ASP A 50 12.41 11.94 5.22
N ALA A 51 11.38 11.77 4.40
CA ALA A 51 10.26 10.86 4.66
C ALA A 51 10.59 9.37 4.43
N GLY A 52 11.87 9.01 4.23
CA GLY A 52 12.31 7.63 3.99
C GLY A 52 12.02 7.14 2.56
N THR A 53 12.12 5.83 2.35
CA THR A 53 11.75 5.17 1.09
C THR A 53 10.27 5.44 0.79
N ALA A 54 10.00 6.06 -0.36
CA ALA A 54 8.65 6.46 -0.79
C ALA A 54 7.73 5.24 -0.97
N GLY A 55 6.96 4.92 0.07
CA GLY A 55 5.85 3.97 0.03
C GLY A 55 4.52 4.67 -0.20
N SER A 56 3.53 3.93 -0.69
CA SER A 56 2.17 4.42 -0.94
C SER A 56 1.48 4.98 0.30
N ASP A 57 1.86 4.49 1.49
CA ASP A 57 1.44 4.99 2.78
C ASP A 57 1.90 6.43 3.06
N VAL A 58 3.18 6.72 2.85
CA VAL A 58 3.75 8.06 2.98
C VAL A 58 3.13 9.01 1.95
N THR A 59 2.92 8.54 0.71
CA THR A 59 2.21 9.27 -0.34
C THR A 59 0.79 9.64 0.11
N ALA A 60 0.03 8.67 0.62
CA ALA A 60 -1.34 8.89 1.07
C ALA A 60 -1.44 9.93 2.20
N VAL A 61 -0.55 9.85 3.19
CA VAL A 61 -0.45 10.85 4.28
C VAL A 61 -0.18 12.25 3.70
N ALA A 62 0.78 12.36 2.79
CA ALA A 62 1.16 13.63 2.18
C ALA A 62 0.03 14.22 1.31
N VAL A 63 -0.61 13.40 0.47
CA VAL A 63 -1.71 13.81 -0.41
C VAL A 63 -2.90 14.36 0.38
N LEU A 64 -3.19 13.79 1.55
CA LEU A 64 -4.21 14.31 2.47
C LEU A 64 -3.74 15.56 3.26
N GLY A 65 -2.59 16.13 2.93
CA GLY A 65 -2.12 17.42 3.47
C GLY A 65 -1.56 17.34 4.88
N TYR A 66 -1.07 16.16 5.29
CA TYR A 66 -0.31 15.96 6.51
C TYR A 66 1.16 15.82 6.18
N ASP A 67 2.03 16.51 6.92
CA ASP A 67 3.48 16.34 6.80
C ASP A 67 3.89 14.97 7.36
N PRO A 68 4.41 14.04 6.53
CA PRO A 68 4.83 12.72 6.99
C PRO A 68 5.86 12.78 8.12
N LYS A 69 6.74 13.79 8.17
CA LYS A 69 7.74 13.91 9.26
C LYS A 69 7.10 14.04 10.64
N LYS A 70 5.89 14.60 10.70
CA LYS A 70 5.16 14.82 11.94
C LYS A 70 4.09 13.76 12.19
N TYR A 71 3.43 13.32 11.13
CA TYR A 71 2.17 12.59 11.24
C TYR A 71 2.25 11.14 10.80
N TYR A 72 3.28 10.72 10.07
CA TYR A 72 3.39 9.33 9.63
C TYR A 72 3.80 8.43 10.82
N PRO A 73 2.93 7.51 11.27
CA PRO A 73 3.22 6.66 12.42
C PRO A 73 3.91 5.35 12.03
N GLY A 74 4.22 5.13 10.75
CA GLY A 74 4.50 3.80 10.20
C GLY A 74 3.24 3.12 9.66
N PRO A 75 3.37 2.06 8.86
CA PRO A 75 2.22 1.41 8.23
C PRO A 75 1.40 0.56 9.20
N GLY A 76 2.02 -0.03 10.24
CA GLY A 76 1.33 -0.88 11.21
C GLY A 76 0.17 -0.16 11.92
N PRO A 77 0.39 1.03 12.51
CA PRO A 77 -0.70 1.79 13.13
C PRO A 77 -1.80 2.24 12.15
N LEU A 78 -1.45 2.49 10.88
CA LEU A 78 -2.43 2.83 9.85
C LEU A 78 -3.32 1.62 9.56
N GLU A 79 -2.72 0.45 9.31
CA GLU A 79 -3.48 -0.79 9.12
C GLU A 79 -4.31 -1.19 10.33
N ALA A 80 -3.82 -0.96 11.56
CA ALA A 80 -4.61 -1.18 12.77
C ALA A 80 -5.90 -0.37 12.76
N ALA A 81 -5.84 0.91 12.36
CA ALA A 81 -7.03 1.74 12.19
C ALA A 81 -7.94 1.19 11.08
N GLY A 82 -7.36 0.70 9.98
CA GLY A 82 -8.06 0.02 8.88
C GLY A 82 -8.81 -1.23 9.32
N LEU A 83 -8.22 -2.06 10.16
CA LEU A 83 -8.84 -3.29 10.69
C LEU A 83 -9.78 -3.03 11.88
N GLY A 84 -9.85 -1.80 12.38
CA GLY A 84 -10.63 -1.47 13.59
C GLY A 84 -10.01 -2.02 14.88
N VAL A 85 -8.72 -2.31 14.88
CA VAL A 85 -7.98 -2.74 16.07
C VAL A 85 -7.86 -1.57 17.04
N THR A 86 -8.27 -1.79 18.29
CA THR A 86 -8.13 -0.77 19.34
C THR A 86 -6.70 -0.77 19.87
N VAL A 87 -6.05 0.40 19.78
CA VAL A 87 -4.64 0.59 20.17
C VAL A 87 -4.57 1.69 21.23
N GLY A 88 -3.98 1.40 22.39
CA GLY A 88 -3.76 2.41 23.43
C GLY A 88 -2.59 3.35 23.10
N ASP A 89 -2.57 4.52 23.73
CA ASP A 89 -1.56 5.58 23.49
C ASP A 89 -0.09 5.12 23.70
N GLN A 90 0.11 4.07 24.51
CA GLN A 90 1.42 3.53 24.82
C GLN A 90 1.77 2.25 24.05
N ASP A 91 0.82 1.74 23.28
CA ASP A 91 0.97 0.49 22.56
C ASP A 91 1.73 0.72 21.27
N VAL A 92 2.43 -0.31 20.82
CA VAL A 92 3.18 -0.28 19.58
C VAL A 92 2.64 -1.35 18.66
N VAL A 93 2.16 -0.93 17.50
CA VAL A 93 1.69 -1.84 16.45
C VAL A 93 2.85 -2.12 15.52
N PHE A 94 3.03 -3.38 15.16
CA PHE A 94 3.94 -3.84 14.12
C PHE A 94 3.11 -4.47 13.01
N ARG A 95 3.50 -4.21 11.75
CA ARG A 95 3.18 -5.15 10.68
C ARG A 95 3.82 -6.49 11.01
N CYS A 96 3.05 -7.54 10.79
CA CYS A 96 3.41 -8.91 11.00
C CYS A 96 3.18 -9.64 9.68
N THR A 97 4.23 -9.71 8.87
CA THR A 97 4.14 -10.28 7.52
C THR A 97 4.50 -11.76 7.53
N MET A 98 3.68 -12.61 6.91
CA MET A 98 4.07 -14.00 6.65
C MET A 98 5.07 -14.04 5.50
N VAL A 99 6.20 -14.71 5.74
CA VAL A 99 7.28 -14.84 4.77
C VAL A 99 7.72 -16.29 4.62
N THR A 100 8.36 -16.57 3.49
CA THR A 100 9.13 -17.79 3.28
C THR A 100 10.61 -17.50 3.47
N VAL A 101 11.21 -18.15 4.46
CA VAL A 101 12.66 -18.16 4.64
C VAL A 101 13.23 -19.56 4.40
N ARG A 102 14.45 -19.63 3.86
CA ARG A 102 15.17 -20.89 3.64
C ARG A 102 16.59 -20.84 4.16
N GLY A 103 17.15 -21.99 4.50
CA GLY A 103 18.56 -22.11 4.88
C GLY A 103 19.44 -22.00 3.64
N GLU A 104 20.61 -21.40 3.79
CA GLU A 104 21.63 -21.32 2.74
C GLU A 104 22.48 -22.60 2.75
N SER A 105 22.32 -23.51 1.77
CA SER A 105 23.23 -24.66 1.63
C SER A 105 24.53 -24.25 0.95
N ALA A 106 25.66 -24.54 1.61
CA ALA A 106 26.99 -24.36 1.05
C ALA A 106 27.32 -25.31 -0.13
N SER A 107 26.44 -26.25 -0.48
CA SER A 107 26.78 -27.35 -1.39
C SER A 107 25.63 -27.92 -2.23
N GLY A 108 24.78 -27.06 -2.81
CA GLY A 108 23.84 -27.43 -3.90
C GLY A 108 22.87 -28.59 -3.61
N GLY A 109 22.65 -28.92 -2.32
CA GLY A 109 21.62 -29.85 -1.88
C GLY A 109 20.28 -29.12 -1.76
N LYS A 110 19.17 -29.87 -1.66
CA LYS A 110 17.86 -29.27 -1.36
C LYS A 110 17.91 -28.56 -0.01
N ASP A 111 17.87 -27.24 -0.01
CA ASP A 111 17.74 -26.38 1.17
C ASP A 111 16.48 -26.79 1.96
N ARG A 112 16.61 -27.05 3.27
CA ARG A 112 15.47 -27.43 4.12
C ARG A 112 15.32 -26.46 5.27
N ALA A 113 14.11 -25.93 5.45
CA ALA A 113 13.73 -25.16 6.64
C ALA A 113 14.02 -25.93 7.94
N ALA A 114 13.91 -27.27 7.91
CA ALA A 114 14.22 -28.15 9.03
C ALA A 114 15.65 -27.99 9.60
N ASP A 115 16.62 -27.56 8.79
CA ASP A 115 18.02 -27.42 9.22
C ASP A 115 18.29 -26.09 9.94
N ILE A 116 17.35 -25.13 9.89
CA ILE A 116 17.46 -23.84 10.57
C ILE A 116 17.21 -24.03 12.07
N LYS A 117 18.26 -23.87 12.87
CA LYS A 117 18.19 -23.91 14.34
C LYS A 117 17.88 -22.55 14.97
N LYS A 118 18.07 -21.47 14.22
CA LYS A 118 17.80 -20.09 14.65
C LYS A 118 17.85 -19.16 13.44
N LEU A 119 17.02 -18.11 13.41
CA LEU A 119 17.14 -17.08 12.40
C LEU A 119 18.51 -16.37 12.52
N GLY A 120 19.19 -16.16 11.40
CA GLY A 120 20.54 -15.60 11.39
C GLY A 120 21.17 -15.58 9.99
N PRO A 121 22.50 -15.43 9.91
CA PRO A 121 23.16 -15.15 8.63
C PRO A 121 23.05 -16.24 7.56
N HIS A 122 22.79 -17.48 7.97
CA HIS A 122 22.62 -18.65 7.12
C HIS A 122 21.18 -18.80 6.58
N VAL A 123 20.36 -17.78 6.74
CA VAL A 123 18.95 -17.78 6.34
C VAL A 123 18.73 -16.69 5.30
N VAL A 124 18.05 -17.04 4.23
CA VAL A 124 17.71 -16.16 3.10
C VAL A 124 16.21 -15.93 3.09
N MET A 125 15.79 -14.67 2.85
CA MET A 125 14.39 -14.35 2.56
C MET A 125 14.08 -14.83 1.14
N GLU A 126 13.34 -15.93 1.01
CA GLU A 126 12.98 -16.48 -0.29
C GLU A 126 11.78 -15.76 -0.91
N ASP A 127 10.82 -15.39 -0.08
CA ASP A 127 9.59 -14.73 -0.51
C ASP A 127 8.97 -13.91 0.62
N ALA A 128 8.60 -12.67 0.34
CA ALA A 128 8.06 -11.75 1.33
C ALA A 128 6.51 -11.76 1.41
N THR A 129 5.85 -12.59 0.61
CA THR A 129 4.39 -12.75 0.59
C THR A 129 3.95 -14.19 0.86
N ALA A 130 4.92 -15.08 1.15
CA ALA A 130 4.76 -16.51 1.25
C ALA A 130 4.08 -17.13 0.01
N GLY A 131 4.39 -16.62 -1.18
CA GLY A 131 3.74 -17.03 -2.43
C GLY A 131 2.28 -16.62 -2.47
N LEU A 132 2.00 -15.39 -2.02
CA LEU A 132 0.65 -14.79 -1.97
C LEU A 132 -0.35 -15.73 -1.30
N ILE A 133 0.01 -16.17 -0.08
CA ILE A 133 -0.83 -17.08 0.72
C ILE A 133 -2.27 -16.58 0.82
N GLU A 134 -3.21 -17.50 0.64
CA GLU A 134 -4.64 -17.25 0.76
C GLU A 134 -5.02 -16.84 2.19
N THR A 135 -5.95 -15.89 2.31
CA THR A 135 -6.34 -15.29 3.60
C THR A 135 -6.81 -16.33 4.62
N GLU A 136 -7.55 -17.36 4.20
CA GLU A 136 -8.04 -18.39 5.12
C GLU A 136 -6.91 -19.26 5.69
N GLN A 137 -5.95 -19.66 4.85
CA GLN A 137 -4.77 -20.41 5.28
C GLN A 137 -3.87 -19.57 6.20
N ALA A 138 -3.67 -18.30 5.83
CA ALA A 138 -2.90 -17.37 6.65
C ALA A 138 -3.56 -17.12 8.02
N ARG A 139 -4.90 -17.06 8.07
CA ARG A 139 -5.64 -16.91 9.32
C ARG A 139 -5.39 -18.08 10.26
N GLU A 140 -5.45 -19.32 9.77
CA GLU A 140 -5.16 -20.51 10.59
C GLU A 140 -3.74 -20.45 11.19
N LEU A 141 -2.76 -20.07 10.37
CA LEU A 141 -1.36 -19.96 10.78
C LEU A 141 -1.13 -18.84 11.82
N VAL A 142 -1.74 -17.66 11.65
CA VAL A 142 -1.57 -16.56 12.62
C VAL A 142 -2.32 -16.84 13.92
N GLU A 143 -3.45 -17.54 13.87
CA GLU A 143 -4.17 -18.01 15.05
C GLU A 143 -3.31 -19.01 15.84
N ALA A 144 -2.67 -19.98 15.18
CA ALA A 144 -1.76 -20.92 15.83
C ALA A 144 -0.57 -20.21 16.52
N VAL A 145 -0.06 -19.13 15.92
CA VAL A 145 0.96 -18.30 16.58
C VAL A 145 0.38 -17.52 17.75
N ASN A 146 -0.81 -16.95 17.63
CA ASN A 146 -1.47 -16.21 18.70
C ASN A 146 -1.80 -17.10 19.91
N GLU A 147 -2.17 -18.35 19.70
CA GLU A 147 -2.41 -19.32 20.78
C GLU A 147 -1.15 -19.62 21.60
N GLN A 148 0.02 -19.66 20.95
CA GLN A 148 1.27 -20.04 21.60
C GLN A 148 2.09 -18.85 22.11
N LEU A 149 2.07 -17.73 21.39
CA LEU A 149 2.88 -16.53 21.68
C LEU A 149 2.05 -15.34 22.18
N GLY A 150 0.73 -15.39 22.04
CA GLY A 150 -0.17 -14.36 22.54
C GLY A 150 -0.18 -14.27 24.06
N SER A 151 -0.37 -13.07 24.57
CA SER A 151 -0.45 -12.75 26.00
C SER A 151 -1.23 -11.46 26.23
N GLU A 152 -1.39 -11.04 27.48
CA GLU A 152 -1.91 -9.70 27.79
C GLU A 152 -1.03 -8.57 27.21
N SER A 153 0.25 -8.86 26.93
CA SER A 153 1.20 -7.87 26.42
C SER A 153 1.42 -7.92 24.90
N ILE A 154 1.12 -9.05 24.25
CA ILE A 154 1.38 -9.30 22.83
C ILE A 154 0.15 -9.95 22.23
N GLN A 155 -0.43 -9.36 21.20
CA GLN A 155 -1.60 -9.90 20.52
C GLN A 155 -1.39 -9.84 19.01
N PHE A 156 -1.79 -10.89 18.30
CA PHE A 156 -1.76 -10.95 16.85
C PHE A 156 -3.17 -10.79 16.28
N TYR A 157 -3.29 -10.05 15.19
CA TYR A 157 -4.56 -9.76 14.53
C TYR A 157 -4.47 -10.20 13.06
N PRO A 158 -5.33 -11.13 12.61
CA PRO A 158 -5.38 -11.53 11.21
C PRO A 158 -5.83 -10.35 10.34
N GLY A 159 -5.24 -10.30 9.15
CA GLY A 159 -5.58 -9.39 8.05
C GLY A 159 -5.62 -10.19 6.75
N SER A 160 -5.56 -9.52 5.59
CA SER A 160 -5.63 -10.19 4.29
C SER A 160 -4.30 -10.80 3.85
N GLY A 161 -4.37 -12.03 3.33
CA GLY A 161 -3.23 -12.78 2.79
C GLY A 161 -2.06 -12.84 3.77
N HIS A 162 -0.89 -12.38 3.33
CA HIS A 162 0.34 -12.37 4.13
C HIS A 162 0.47 -11.21 5.13
N ARG A 163 -0.50 -10.28 5.18
CA ARG A 163 -0.43 -9.04 5.97
C ARG A 163 -1.24 -9.15 7.25
N HIS A 164 -0.57 -9.14 8.39
CA HIS A 164 -1.19 -9.18 9.72
C HIS A 164 -0.61 -8.11 10.63
N LEU A 165 -1.12 -8.02 11.85
CA LEU A 165 -0.60 -7.10 12.86
C LEU A 165 -0.20 -7.82 14.13
N MET A 166 0.79 -7.24 14.81
CA MET A 166 1.09 -7.54 16.20
C MET A 166 0.98 -6.26 17.03
N VAL A 167 0.16 -6.26 18.08
CA VAL A 167 0.07 -5.18 19.06
C VAL A 167 0.91 -5.56 20.29
N TRP A 168 1.86 -4.69 20.64
CA TRP A 168 2.66 -4.79 21.86
C TRP A 168 2.23 -3.72 22.87
N VAL A 169 1.48 -4.15 23.88
CA VAL A 169 0.94 -3.28 24.94
C VAL A 169 2.09 -2.66 25.74
N GLY A 170 2.16 -1.33 25.79
CA GLY A 170 3.27 -0.61 26.44
C GLY A 170 4.65 -0.87 25.81
N GLY A 171 4.68 -1.32 24.55
CA GLY A 171 5.89 -1.75 23.84
C GLY A 171 6.90 -0.65 23.53
N LYS A 172 8.00 -1.06 22.90
CA LYS A 172 9.08 -0.15 22.47
C LYS A 172 8.97 0.15 20.97
N SER A 173 8.87 1.43 20.61
CA SER A 173 8.74 1.88 19.22
C SER A 173 10.07 2.25 18.54
N ARG A 174 11.18 2.18 19.28
CA ARG A 174 12.52 2.59 18.81
C ARG A 174 13.36 1.42 18.30
N ALA A 175 12.75 0.24 18.12
CA ALA A 175 13.38 -0.80 17.32
C ALA A 175 13.57 -0.28 15.89
N THR A 176 14.58 -0.77 15.20
CA THR A 176 14.75 -0.62 13.75
C THR A 176 14.44 -1.97 13.13
N CYS A 177 13.46 -2.00 12.24
CA CYS A 177 13.00 -3.18 11.53
C CYS A 177 12.97 -2.88 10.03
N VAL A 178 13.24 -3.88 9.22
CA VAL A 178 13.33 -3.74 7.76
C VAL A 178 12.10 -4.36 7.12
N ASP A 179 11.58 -3.72 6.07
CA ASP A 179 10.53 -4.28 5.22
C ASP A 179 11.02 -5.58 4.55
N PRO A 180 10.33 -6.73 4.71
CA PRO A 180 10.76 -7.99 4.15
C PRO A 180 10.86 -7.96 2.62
N GLN A 181 10.10 -7.11 1.94
CA GLN A 181 10.16 -6.98 0.48
C GLN A 181 11.54 -6.50 0.00
N GLN A 182 12.27 -5.74 0.83
CA GLN A 182 13.63 -5.29 0.51
C GLN A 182 14.68 -6.40 0.66
N LEU A 183 14.31 -7.56 1.19
CA LEU A 183 15.22 -8.65 1.56
C LEU A 183 15.12 -9.85 0.62
N VAL A 184 14.12 -9.90 -0.28
CA VAL A 184 13.91 -11.05 -1.17
C VAL A 184 15.21 -11.40 -1.92
N GLY A 185 15.62 -12.66 -1.83
CA GLY A 185 16.85 -13.20 -2.40
C GLY A 185 18.13 -12.92 -1.60
N GLN A 186 18.06 -12.20 -0.47
CA GLN A 186 19.21 -11.79 0.34
C GLN A 186 19.22 -12.48 1.71
N SER A 187 20.40 -12.53 2.34
CA SER A 187 20.54 -12.98 3.73
C SER A 187 19.81 -12.03 4.68
N ILE A 188 19.16 -12.59 5.71
CA ILE A 188 18.43 -11.79 6.71
C ILE A 188 19.36 -11.21 7.81
N ALA A 189 20.67 -11.51 7.77
CA ALA A 189 21.63 -11.20 8.84
C ALA A 189 21.52 -9.77 9.37
N ASP A 190 21.60 -8.81 8.46
CA ASP A 190 21.69 -7.37 8.75
C ASP A 190 20.30 -6.72 8.85
N ALA A 191 19.24 -7.48 8.63
CA ALA A 191 17.87 -7.01 8.57
C ALA A 191 17.01 -7.39 9.80
N LEU A 192 17.51 -8.32 10.63
CA LEU A 192 16.84 -8.67 11.89
C LEU A 192 16.73 -7.44 12.81
N PRO A 193 15.65 -7.32 13.62
CA PRO A 193 15.40 -6.12 14.43
C PRO A 193 16.59 -5.66 15.26
N THR A 194 16.88 -4.37 15.33
CA THR A 194 17.95 -3.82 16.19
C THR A 194 17.41 -2.70 17.08
N GLY A 195 18.18 -2.27 18.09
CA GLY A 195 17.75 -1.21 19.01
C GLY A 195 16.87 -1.67 20.17
N ASP A 196 16.07 -0.74 20.70
CA ASP A 196 15.26 -0.93 21.92
C ASP A 196 14.08 -1.90 21.66
N GLY A 197 13.98 -2.97 22.45
CA GLY A 197 12.97 -4.02 22.29
C GLY A 197 13.28 -5.10 21.24
N ALA A 198 14.41 -5.00 20.54
CA ALA A 198 14.78 -5.94 19.49
C ALA A 198 14.95 -7.40 19.97
N ASP A 199 15.33 -7.62 21.23
CA ASP A 199 15.48 -8.96 21.79
C ASP A 199 14.12 -9.67 21.94
N VAL A 200 13.06 -8.94 22.29
CA VAL A 200 11.68 -9.44 22.34
C VAL A 200 11.20 -9.77 20.93
N LEU A 201 11.38 -8.85 19.98
CA LEU A 201 10.96 -9.04 18.59
C LEU A 201 11.67 -10.25 17.95
N ARG A 202 12.98 -10.38 18.13
CA ARG A 202 13.75 -11.54 17.62
C ARG A 202 13.29 -12.85 18.23
N LYS A 203 12.97 -12.89 19.53
CA LYS A 203 12.42 -14.09 20.17
C LYS A 203 11.07 -14.49 19.58
N ILE A 204 10.20 -13.51 19.31
CA ILE A 204 8.90 -13.75 18.67
C ILE A 204 9.09 -14.28 17.25
N MET A 205 9.95 -13.64 16.45
CA MET A 205 10.25 -14.09 15.08
C MET A 205 10.85 -15.51 15.07
N ASP A 206 11.86 -15.78 15.90
CA ASP A 206 12.46 -17.11 16.05
C ASP A 206 11.38 -18.15 16.43
N ALA A 207 10.57 -17.86 17.46
CA ALA A 207 9.53 -18.78 17.92
C ALA A 207 8.45 -19.03 16.86
N SER A 208 8.02 -17.98 16.14
CA SER A 208 7.07 -18.11 15.04
C SER A 208 7.59 -19.05 13.95
N PHE A 209 8.89 -19.02 13.66
CA PHE A 209 9.50 -19.93 12.70
C PHE A 209 9.47 -21.39 13.16
N PHE A 210 9.62 -21.68 14.45
CA PHE A 210 9.42 -23.04 14.98
C PHE A 210 7.97 -23.49 14.94
N ILE A 211 7.02 -22.60 15.20
CA ILE A 211 5.59 -22.92 15.17
C ILE A 211 5.13 -23.21 13.74
N LEU A 212 5.52 -22.36 12.79
CA LEU A 212 4.97 -22.34 11.45
C LEU A 212 5.62 -23.38 10.53
N ARG A 213 6.92 -23.68 10.66
CA ARG A 213 7.60 -24.58 9.72
C ARG A 213 6.99 -25.99 9.68
N ASP A 214 6.50 -26.47 10.82
CA ASP A 214 5.99 -27.84 11.01
C ASP A 214 4.45 -27.83 11.09
N HIS A 215 3.81 -26.74 10.67
CA HIS A 215 2.35 -26.60 10.72
C HIS A 215 1.70 -27.36 9.54
N PRO A 216 0.60 -28.12 9.75
CA PRO A 216 -0.05 -28.91 8.69
C PRO A 216 -0.37 -28.13 7.41
N VAL A 217 -0.83 -26.88 7.54
CA VAL A 217 -1.05 -25.98 6.39
C VAL A 217 0.21 -25.81 5.55
N ASN A 218 1.38 -25.66 6.16
CA ASN A 218 2.63 -25.53 5.41
C ASN A 218 3.10 -26.86 4.83
N GLU A 219 2.81 -27.99 5.48
CA GLU A 219 3.04 -29.33 4.91
C GLU A 219 2.21 -29.51 3.62
N GLU A 220 0.92 -29.19 3.64
CA GLU A 220 0.03 -29.26 2.48
C GLU A 220 0.49 -28.32 1.36
N ARG A 221 0.84 -27.07 1.69
CA ARG A 221 1.37 -26.10 0.72
C ARG A 221 2.63 -26.64 0.03
N GLU A 222 3.55 -27.25 0.78
CA GLU A 222 4.76 -27.85 0.20
C GLU A 222 4.45 -29.08 -0.69
N GLU A 223 3.47 -29.90 -0.31
CA GLU A 223 2.99 -31.03 -1.13
C GLU A 223 2.40 -30.58 -2.47
N GLU A 224 1.74 -29.42 -2.49
CA GLU A 224 1.21 -28.76 -3.68
C GLU A 224 2.28 -27.98 -4.48
N GLY A 225 3.50 -27.89 -3.98
CA GLY A 225 4.59 -27.13 -4.59
C GLY A 225 4.47 -25.60 -4.42
N LEU A 226 3.62 -25.15 -3.50
CA LEU A 226 3.51 -23.76 -3.08
C LEU A 226 4.60 -23.41 -2.06
N LYS A 227 4.85 -22.11 -1.88
CA LYS A 227 5.81 -21.63 -0.87
C LYS A 227 5.20 -21.69 0.53
N PRO A 228 5.91 -22.21 1.55
CA PRO A 228 5.41 -22.23 2.92
C PRO A 228 5.49 -20.84 3.55
N ALA A 229 4.46 -20.47 4.32
CA ALA A 229 4.44 -19.31 5.20
C ALA A 229 5.08 -19.67 6.54
N ASN A 230 6.41 -19.81 6.55
CA ASN A 230 7.12 -20.46 7.64
C ASN A 230 7.71 -19.51 8.69
N CYS A 231 7.57 -18.19 8.55
CA CYS A 231 8.04 -17.22 9.54
C CYS A 231 7.14 -15.97 9.58
N LEU A 232 6.94 -15.40 10.76
CA LEU A 232 6.43 -14.03 10.90
C LEU A 232 7.59 -13.03 10.89
N TRP A 233 7.45 -11.98 10.09
CA TRP A 233 8.41 -10.90 9.98
C TRP A 233 7.82 -9.60 10.53
N LEU A 234 8.44 -9.05 11.59
CA LEU A 234 7.94 -7.89 12.31
C LEU A 234 8.60 -6.61 11.82
N TRP A 235 7.80 -5.65 11.35
CA TRP A 235 8.29 -4.38 10.81
C TRP A 235 7.22 -3.29 10.83
N GLY A 236 7.52 -2.11 10.26
CA GLY A 236 6.51 -1.08 10.01
C GLY A 236 5.89 -0.49 11.29
N GLN A 237 6.67 -0.48 12.37
CA GLN A 237 6.17 -0.24 13.71
C GLN A 237 5.90 1.21 14.05
N GLY A 238 4.91 1.43 14.91
CA GLY A 238 4.73 2.70 15.57
C GLY A 238 3.53 2.76 16.49
N ARG A 239 3.12 3.97 16.83
CA ARG A 239 2.01 4.24 17.76
C ARG A 239 0.83 4.83 17.02
N ALA A 240 -0.36 4.70 17.59
CA ALA A 240 -1.54 5.36 17.06
C ALA A 240 -1.28 6.87 16.83
N PRO A 241 -1.53 7.39 15.62
CA PRO A 241 -1.29 8.81 15.35
C PRO A 241 -2.43 9.69 15.89
N LEU A 242 -2.12 10.95 16.20
CA LEU A 242 -3.11 11.99 16.47
C LEU A 242 -3.10 13.03 15.34
N TRP A 243 -4.03 12.91 14.40
CA TRP A 243 -4.13 13.82 13.25
C TRP A 243 -5.25 14.85 13.46
N PRO A 244 -5.02 16.13 13.11
CA PRO A 244 -6.10 17.12 13.08
C PRO A 244 -7.12 16.79 11.97
N PRO A 245 -8.39 16.50 12.28
CA PRO A 245 -9.35 15.95 11.31
C PRO A 245 -9.57 16.85 10.07
N LEU A 246 -9.67 16.25 8.88
CA LEU A 246 -9.99 16.97 7.64
C LEU A 246 -11.35 17.66 7.68
N PRO A 247 -12.43 17.04 8.21
CA PRO A 247 -13.73 17.70 8.32
C PRO A 247 -13.67 19.03 9.06
N GLU A 248 -12.90 19.11 10.14
CA GLU A 248 -12.74 20.33 10.92
C GLU A 248 -11.88 21.37 10.21
N ARG A 249 -10.77 20.94 9.60
CA ARG A 249 -9.81 21.81 8.90
C ARG A 249 -10.40 22.50 7.67
N TYR A 250 -11.27 21.80 6.95
CA TYR A 250 -11.80 22.23 5.66
C TYR A 250 -13.32 22.47 5.67
N GLN A 251 -14.00 22.20 6.79
CA GLN A 251 -15.47 22.35 6.95
C GLN A 251 -16.24 21.54 5.91
N ILE A 252 -15.86 20.26 5.77
CA ILE A 252 -16.44 19.31 4.80
C ILE A 252 -16.87 18.02 5.48
N THR A 253 -17.75 17.28 4.82
CA THR A 253 -17.95 15.86 5.11
C THR A 253 -17.15 15.01 4.12
N GLY A 254 -16.64 13.86 4.55
CA GLY A 254 -15.90 12.99 3.64
C GLY A 254 -15.89 11.52 4.02
N ALA A 255 -15.59 10.69 3.04
CA ALA A 255 -15.42 9.26 3.20
C ALA A 255 -14.17 8.74 2.51
N VAL A 256 -13.57 7.68 3.05
CA VAL A 256 -12.54 6.86 2.41
C VAL A 256 -13.16 5.57 1.86
N VAL A 257 -12.73 5.20 0.66
CA VAL A 257 -13.11 3.97 -0.03
C VAL A 257 -11.82 3.27 -0.43
N SER A 258 -11.54 2.11 0.16
CA SER A 258 -10.35 1.31 -0.14
C SER A 258 -10.51 -0.11 0.38
N ALA A 259 -10.07 -1.10 -0.41
CA ALA A 259 -9.89 -2.48 0.03
C ALA A 259 -8.59 -2.67 0.82
N SER A 260 -7.62 -1.76 0.69
CA SER A 260 -6.39 -1.78 1.49
C SER A 260 -6.66 -1.25 2.89
N ASP A 261 -6.45 -2.08 3.91
CA ASP A 261 -6.53 -1.66 5.32
C ASP A 261 -5.64 -0.46 5.62
N MET A 262 -4.47 -0.38 4.97
CA MET A 262 -3.55 0.75 5.16
C MET A 262 -4.18 2.07 4.69
N HIS A 263 -4.70 2.13 3.46
CA HIS A 263 -5.32 3.35 2.93
C HIS A 263 -6.65 3.67 3.61
N ARG A 264 -7.44 2.64 3.95
CA ARG A 264 -8.64 2.78 4.78
C ARG A 264 -8.27 3.43 6.12
N GLY A 265 -7.21 2.94 6.75
CA GLY A 265 -6.62 3.49 7.97
C GLY A 265 -6.19 4.94 7.86
N VAL A 266 -5.49 5.30 6.78
CA VAL A 266 -5.12 6.71 6.49
C VAL A 266 -6.35 7.62 6.46
N GLY A 267 -7.43 7.19 5.79
CA GLY A 267 -8.67 7.95 5.75
C GLY A 267 -9.34 8.10 7.13
N LEU A 268 -9.39 7.03 7.90
CA LEU A 268 -9.93 7.04 9.27
C LEU A 268 -9.12 7.93 10.22
N CYS A 269 -7.78 7.83 10.18
CA CYS A 269 -6.90 8.72 10.94
C CYS A 269 -7.11 10.19 10.53
N ALA A 270 -7.42 10.45 9.25
CA ALA A 270 -7.74 11.79 8.77
C ALA A 270 -9.15 12.28 9.15
N GLY A 271 -9.95 11.46 9.85
CA GLY A 271 -11.30 11.78 10.30
C GLY A 271 -12.37 11.60 9.21
N LEU A 272 -12.11 10.82 8.17
CA LEU A 272 -13.11 10.45 7.17
C LEU A 272 -13.91 9.23 7.64
N ASP A 273 -15.16 9.14 7.22
CA ASP A 273 -15.93 7.90 7.41
C ASP A 273 -15.37 6.81 6.48
N ALA A 274 -15.36 5.55 6.90
CA ALA A 274 -14.98 4.45 6.01
C ALA A 274 -16.22 3.86 5.33
N ALA A 275 -16.17 3.75 4.00
CA ALA A 275 -17.21 3.05 3.26
C ALA A 275 -17.15 1.54 3.51
N GLU A 276 -18.30 0.90 3.50
CA GLU A 276 -18.40 -0.56 3.50
C GLU A 276 -18.15 -1.09 2.09
N LEU A 277 -17.26 -2.07 1.99
CA LEU A 277 -17.00 -2.79 0.76
C LEU A 277 -17.51 -4.23 0.88
N PRO A 278 -17.87 -4.88 -0.25
CA PRO A 278 -18.09 -6.31 -0.27
C PRO A 278 -16.86 -7.08 0.26
N ALA A 279 -17.06 -8.30 0.73
CA ALA A 279 -15.96 -9.18 1.07
C ALA A 279 -15.03 -9.36 -0.14
N GLU A 280 -13.71 -9.39 0.11
CA GLU A 280 -12.72 -9.59 -0.95
C GLU A 280 -12.95 -10.95 -1.63
N SER A 281 -13.07 -10.94 -2.96
CA SER A 281 -13.27 -12.16 -3.76
C SER A 281 -11.98 -12.69 -4.38
N GLY A 282 -10.87 -11.97 -4.23
CA GLY A 282 -9.60 -12.25 -4.93
C GLY A 282 -9.58 -11.81 -6.40
N ASP A 283 -10.74 -11.46 -6.99
CA ASP A 283 -10.81 -10.95 -8.36
C ASP A 283 -10.62 -9.42 -8.40
N GLU A 284 -9.66 -8.98 -9.20
CA GLU A 284 -9.29 -7.58 -9.37
C GLU A 284 -10.46 -6.74 -9.93
N SER A 285 -11.24 -7.28 -10.88
CA SER A 285 -12.34 -6.56 -11.51
C SER A 285 -13.54 -6.41 -10.57
N GLU A 286 -13.85 -7.43 -9.78
CA GLU A 286 -14.87 -7.36 -8.73
C GLU A 286 -14.48 -6.38 -7.62
N THR A 287 -13.20 -6.36 -7.24
CA THR A 287 -12.66 -5.38 -6.28
C THR A 287 -12.81 -3.95 -6.81
N PHE A 288 -12.46 -3.71 -8.07
CA PHE A 288 -12.67 -2.42 -8.73
C PHE A 288 -14.15 -2.03 -8.75
N ALA A 289 -15.04 -2.94 -9.12
CA ALA A 289 -16.47 -2.67 -9.14
C ALA A 289 -17.01 -2.32 -7.74
N GLY A 290 -16.57 -3.04 -6.70
CA GLY A 290 -16.91 -2.75 -5.30
C GLY A 290 -16.49 -1.34 -4.89
N CYS A 291 -15.22 -0.98 -5.13
CA CYS A 291 -14.68 0.35 -4.84
C CYS A 291 -15.40 1.46 -5.60
N VAL A 292 -15.64 1.29 -6.91
CA VAL A 292 -16.36 2.27 -7.73
C VAL A 292 -17.78 2.47 -7.22
N ASN A 293 -18.52 1.39 -6.97
CA ASN A 293 -19.89 1.46 -6.48
C ASN A 293 -19.97 2.19 -5.13
N ALA A 294 -19.08 1.87 -4.20
CA ALA A 294 -19.02 2.55 -2.90
C ALA A 294 -18.65 4.04 -3.04
N ALA A 295 -17.68 4.38 -3.89
CA ALA A 295 -17.31 5.77 -4.16
C ALA A 295 -18.46 6.59 -4.75
N VAL A 296 -19.22 6.02 -5.69
CA VAL A 296 -20.39 6.67 -6.29
C VAL A 296 -21.50 6.90 -5.24
N GLN A 297 -21.74 5.92 -4.37
CA GLN A 297 -22.71 6.04 -3.28
C GLN A 297 -22.30 7.10 -2.25
N GLU A 298 -21.03 7.16 -1.88
CA GLU A 298 -20.53 8.15 -0.91
C GLU A 298 -20.48 9.55 -1.51
N LEU A 299 -20.16 9.70 -2.80
CA LEU A 299 -20.24 11.00 -3.50
C LEU A 299 -21.63 11.63 -3.42
N ALA A 300 -22.69 10.83 -3.38
CA ALA A 300 -24.05 11.33 -3.24
C ALA A 300 -24.30 11.97 -1.86
N LYS A 301 -23.61 11.48 -0.81
CA LYS A 301 -23.85 11.84 0.59
C LYS A 301 -22.81 12.82 1.16
N LYS A 302 -21.58 12.80 0.63
CA LYS A 302 -20.41 13.50 1.18
C LYS A 302 -19.87 14.56 0.23
N ASP A 303 -19.08 15.48 0.74
CA ASP A 303 -18.42 16.51 -0.06
C ASP A 303 -17.13 15.98 -0.70
N LEU A 304 -16.37 15.18 0.04
CA LEU A 304 -15.12 14.56 -0.36
C LEU A 304 -15.22 13.03 -0.37
N VAL A 305 -14.73 12.39 -1.43
CA VAL A 305 -14.41 10.96 -1.44
C VAL A 305 -12.92 10.77 -1.71
N TYR A 306 -12.22 10.11 -0.78
CA TYR A 306 -10.88 9.59 -1.00
C TYR A 306 -11.00 8.12 -1.45
N LEU A 307 -10.88 7.90 -2.75
CA LEU A 307 -10.91 6.58 -3.35
C LEU A 307 -9.47 6.11 -3.58
N HIS A 308 -9.07 5.05 -2.90
CA HIS A 308 -7.88 4.28 -3.24
C HIS A 308 -8.29 3.01 -3.98
N ALA A 309 -7.62 2.76 -5.09
CA ALA A 309 -7.66 1.51 -5.81
C ALA A 309 -6.30 1.32 -6.49
N GLY A 310 -5.79 0.11 -6.52
CA GLY A 310 -4.46 -0.19 -7.06
C GLY A 310 -4.45 -1.48 -7.86
N LEU A 311 -3.31 -1.75 -8.50
CA LEU A 311 -3.08 -3.05 -9.11
C LEU A 311 -3.02 -4.13 -8.01
N SER A 312 -3.47 -5.34 -8.34
CA SER A 312 -3.38 -6.49 -7.43
C SER A 312 -1.95 -6.82 -7.02
N ASP A 313 -1.78 -7.44 -5.84
CA ASP A 313 -0.46 -7.90 -5.37
C ASP A 313 0.19 -8.87 -6.36
N ASP A 314 -0.61 -9.73 -7.03
CA ASP A 314 -0.17 -10.59 -8.14
C ASP A 314 0.58 -9.77 -9.20
N VAL A 315 -0.02 -8.67 -9.66
CA VAL A 315 0.56 -7.81 -10.70
C VAL A 315 1.74 -7.00 -10.17
N LEU A 316 1.69 -6.54 -8.93
CA LEU A 316 2.78 -5.74 -8.32
C LEU A 316 4.04 -6.57 -8.05
N HIS A 317 3.87 -7.85 -7.73
CA HIS A 317 4.97 -8.78 -7.45
C HIS A 317 5.33 -9.67 -8.65
N ALA A 318 4.52 -9.68 -9.72
CA ALA A 318 4.79 -10.44 -10.94
C ALA A 318 6.05 -9.96 -11.67
N THR A 319 6.66 -10.89 -12.39
CA THR A 319 7.81 -10.60 -13.26
C THR A 319 7.40 -10.20 -14.69
N ASP A 320 6.16 -10.46 -15.10
CA ASP A 320 5.70 -10.13 -16.45
C ASP A 320 5.17 -8.69 -16.52
N ILE A 321 5.92 -7.84 -17.22
CA ILE A 321 5.57 -6.44 -17.40
C ILE A 321 4.30 -6.24 -18.25
N HIS A 322 3.95 -7.20 -19.11
CA HIS A 322 2.76 -7.10 -19.95
C HIS A 322 1.48 -7.29 -19.14
N ASP A 323 1.52 -8.08 -18.07
CA ASP A 323 0.40 -8.21 -17.14
C ASP A 323 0.14 -6.87 -16.42
N LYS A 324 1.20 -6.16 -16.03
CA LYS A 324 1.10 -4.80 -15.49
C LYS A 324 0.48 -3.82 -16.48
N VAL A 325 0.89 -3.86 -17.76
CA VAL A 325 0.27 -3.03 -18.81
C VAL A 325 -1.23 -3.33 -18.93
N GLN A 326 -1.63 -4.60 -18.99
CA GLN A 326 -3.03 -4.97 -19.08
C GLN A 326 -3.83 -4.58 -17.83
N ALA A 327 -3.25 -4.70 -16.64
CA ALA A 327 -3.87 -4.29 -15.40
C ALA A 327 -4.12 -2.78 -15.36
N ILE A 328 -3.18 -1.96 -15.85
CA ILE A 328 -3.36 -0.51 -16.01
C ILE A 328 -4.50 -0.20 -17.00
N GLU A 329 -4.58 -0.90 -18.13
CA GLU A 329 -5.69 -0.73 -19.09
C GLU A 329 -7.05 -1.10 -18.45
N ARG A 330 -7.10 -2.19 -17.68
CA ARG A 330 -8.30 -2.58 -16.92
C ARG A 330 -8.68 -1.52 -15.89
N PHE A 331 -7.71 -1.00 -15.13
CA PHE A 331 -7.96 0.05 -14.15
C PHE A 331 -8.53 1.32 -14.79
N ASP A 332 -7.94 1.79 -15.89
CA ASP A 332 -8.45 2.96 -16.61
C ASP A 332 -9.89 2.75 -17.08
N ALA A 333 -10.20 1.57 -17.62
CA ALA A 333 -11.53 1.25 -18.13
C ALA A 333 -12.57 1.00 -17.02
N GLN A 334 -12.19 0.35 -15.92
CA GLN A 334 -13.12 -0.11 -14.89
C GLN A 334 -13.19 0.79 -13.66
N VAL A 335 -12.19 1.63 -13.41
CA VAL A 335 -12.17 2.58 -12.29
C VAL A 335 -12.25 4.02 -12.80
N VAL A 336 -11.29 4.46 -13.61
CA VAL A 336 -11.19 5.87 -14.01
C VAL A 336 -12.40 6.30 -14.85
N GLY A 337 -12.75 5.51 -15.88
CA GLY A 337 -13.90 5.77 -16.74
C GLY A 337 -15.22 5.90 -15.98
N PRO A 338 -15.62 4.90 -15.17
CA PRO A 338 -16.85 4.97 -14.37
C PRO A 338 -16.88 6.12 -13.36
N ILE A 339 -15.75 6.42 -12.71
CA ILE A 339 -15.66 7.57 -11.79
C ILE A 339 -15.84 8.90 -12.53
N LEU A 340 -15.23 9.06 -13.71
CA LEU A 340 -15.46 10.24 -14.55
C LEU A 340 -16.93 10.37 -14.97
N ALA A 341 -17.55 9.27 -15.38
CA ALA A 341 -18.96 9.25 -15.77
C ALA A 341 -19.87 9.64 -14.60
N ALA A 342 -19.60 9.14 -13.39
CA ALA A 342 -20.35 9.49 -12.19
C ALA A 342 -20.17 10.96 -11.79
N LEU A 343 -18.93 11.46 -11.80
CA LEU A 343 -18.63 12.86 -11.47
C LEU A 343 -19.29 13.84 -12.46
N ALA A 344 -19.37 13.48 -13.74
CA ALA A 344 -20.01 14.29 -14.77
C ALA A 344 -21.51 14.53 -14.55
N THR A 345 -22.16 13.76 -13.67
CA THR A 345 -23.57 13.99 -13.28
C THR A 345 -23.75 15.17 -12.32
N TYR A 346 -22.68 15.65 -11.69
CA TYR A 346 -22.72 16.77 -10.77
C TYR A 346 -22.42 18.10 -11.49
N PRO A 347 -23.11 19.19 -11.13
CA PRO A 347 -22.93 20.49 -11.80
C PRO A 347 -21.55 21.11 -11.57
N ALA A 348 -20.88 20.76 -10.46
CA ALA A 348 -19.54 21.22 -10.14
C ALA A 348 -18.81 20.15 -9.34
N TYR A 349 -17.69 19.68 -9.87
CA TYR A 349 -16.79 18.74 -9.21
C TYR A 349 -15.32 19.07 -9.48
N ARG A 350 -14.45 18.55 -8.63
CA ARG A 350 -13.00 18.54 -8.84
C ARG A 350 -12.44 17.16 -8.56
N LEU A 351 -11.58 16.70 -9.46
CA LEU A 351 -10.92 15.40 -9.41
C LEU A 351 -9.42 15.60 -9.31
N LEU A 352 -8.81 15.02 -8.27
CA LEU A 352 -7.38 14.85 -8.14
C LEU A 352 -7.04 13.38 -8.33
N VAL A 353 -6.29 13.04 -9.37
CA VAL A 353 -5.69 11.72 -9.54
C VAL A 353 -4.26 11.79 -9.06
N VAL A 354 -3.85 10.84 -8.22
CA VAL A 354 -2.45 10.62 -7.82
C VAL A 354 -2.09 9.21 -8.25
N CYS A 355 -0.96 9.06 -8.92
CA CYS A 355 -0.45 7.77 -9.39
C CYS A 355 0.97 7.60 -8.87
N ASP A 356 1.21 6.49 -8.17
CA ASP A 356 2.47 6.22 -7.49
C ASP A 356 2.95 4.78 -7.81
N PRO A 357 4.15 4.37 -7.37
CA PRO A 357 4.69 3.06 -7.71
C PRO A 357 4.15 1.90 -6.88
N GLY A 358 3.34 2.14 -5.84
CA GLY A 358 2.78 1.17 -4.91
C GLY A 358 3.77 0.48 -3.97
N LEU A 359 4.83 -0.12 -4.51
CA LEU A 359 5.86 -0.80 -3.73
C LEU A 359 7.06 0.11 -3.50
N ALA A 360 7.52 0.18 -2.25
CA ALA A 360 8.80 0.79 -1.91
C ALA A 360 9.93 -0.06 -2.52
N LYS A 361 10.72 0.51 -3.44
CA LYS A 361 11.91 -0.18 -3.96
C LYS A 361 13.05 -0.14 -2.92
N GLY A 362 13.86 -1.20 -2.93
CA GLY A 362 15.02 -1.34 -2.04
C GLY A 362 16.06 -0.22 -2.20
N HIS A 363 16.94 -0.10 -1.21
CA HIS A 363 17.98 0.93 -1.15
C HIS A 363 18.85 0.95 -2.42
N GLY A 364 18.96 2.12 -3.06
CA GLY A 364 19.84 2.36 -4.21
C GLY A 364 19.20 2.14 -5.60
N SER A 365 17.94 1.70 -5.68
CA SER A 365 17.17 1.68 -6.93
C SER A 365 16.60 3.07 -7.23
N GLU A 366 16.54 3.44 -8.52
CA GLU A 366 15.82 4.63 -8.95
C GLU A 366 14.32 4.44 -8.66
N ALA A 367 13.72 5.35 -7.91
CA ALA A 367 12.30 5.30 -7.60
C ALA A 367 11.51 5.91 -8.76
N PRO A 368 10.45 5.25 -9.26
CA PRO A 368 9.53 5.89 -10.19
C PRO A 368 8.96 7.18 -9.61
N PRO A 369 8.74 8.22 -10.42
CA PRO A 369 8.18 9.46 -9.94
C PRO A 369 6.70 9.30 -9.58
N ILE A 370 6.21 10.10 -8.65
CA ILE A 370 4.79 10.18 -8.33
C ILE A 370 4.15 11.22 -9.26
N LEU A 371 3.07 10.83 -9.93
CA LEU A 371 2.36 11.64 -10.91
C LEU A 371 1.07 12.18 -10.28
N TYR A 372 0.62 13.35 -10.71
CA TYR A 372 -0.73 13.81 -10.41
C TYR A 372 -1.39 14.48 -11.61
N ALA A 373 -2.73 14.43 -11.62
CA ALA A 373 -3.57 15.24 -12.48
C ALA A 373 -4.70 15.87 -11.66
N LEU A 374 -4.96 17.16 -11.86
CA LEU A 374 -6.01 17.92 -11.19
C LEU A 374 -6.92 18.56 -12.24
N CYS A 375 -8.19 18.18 -12.27
CA CYS A 375 -9.16 18.77 -13.19
C CYS A 375 -10.45 19.22 -12.50
N ASP A 376 -11.05 20.27 -13.05
CA ASP A 376 -12.38 20.76 -12.68
C ASP A 376 -13.39 20.32 -13.74
N GLY A 377 -14.61 19.96 -13.31
CA GLY A 377 -15.64 19.44 -14.21
C GLY A 377 -16.06 20.38 -15.34
N ALA A 378 -15.88 21.69 -15.17
CA ALA A 378 -16.17 22.70 -16.20
C ALA A 378 -14.98 22.98 -17.14
N ALA A 379 -13.80 22.41 -16.88
CA ALA A 379 -12.60 22.67 -17.66
C ALA A 379 -12.67 21.99 -19.04
N GLN A 380 -12.56 22.79 -20.09
CA GLN A 380 -12.38 22.29 -21.45
C GLN A 380 -10.88 22.09 -21.71
N PRO A 381 -10.51 21.03 -22.45
CA PRO A 381 -9.11 20.82 -22.80
C PRO A 381 -8.62 21.99 -23.67
N PRO A 382 -7.38 22.46 -23.48
CA PRO A 382 -6.79 23.44 -24.39
C PRO A 382 -6.85 22.94 -25.83
N VAL A 383 -7.15 23.83 -26.77
CA VAL A 383 -7.20 23.48 -28.20
C VAL A 383 -5.84 22.92 -28.63
N GLY A 384 -5.82 21.68 -29.12
CA GLY A 384 -4.59 20.99 -29.55
C GLY A 384 -3.80 20.31 -28.43
N SER A 385 -4.35 20.19 -27.22
CA SER A 385 -3.74 19.38 -26.15
C SER A 385 -3.67 17.91 -26.59
N ALA A 386 -2.45 17.36 -26.56
CA ALA A 386 -2.17 15.95 -26.82
C ALA A 386 -1.42 15.31 -25.63
N THR A 387 -1.56 15.91 -24.45
CA THR A 387 -0.94 15.41 -23.21
C THR A 387 -1.49 14.02 -22.91
N ARG A 388 -0.58 13.10 -22.60
CA ARG A 388 -0.90 11.78 -22.08
C ARG A 388 -0.45 11.66 -20.63
N PHE A 389 -1.15 10.85 -19.84
CA PHE A 389 -0.87 10.69 -18.42
C PHE A 389 0.17 9.59 -18.19
N HIS A 390 1.45 9.90 -18.41
CA HIS A 390 2.56 9.01 -18.12
C HIS A 390 3.85 9.80 -17.81
N GLU A 391 4.83 9.13 -17.20
CA GLU A 391 6.07 9.70 -16.67
C GLU A 391 6.87 10.49 -17.72
N GLN A 392 6.92 9.98 -18.95
CA GLN A 392 7.69 10.57 -20.06
C GLN A 392 6.97 11.68 -20.84
N ASP A 393 5.71 12.02 -20.53
CA ASP A 393 5.01 13.09 -21.24
C ASP A 393 5.70 14.43 -20.97
N LYS A 394 5.89 15.25 -22.00
CA LYS A 394 6.68 16.50 -21.89
C LYS A 394 6.10 17.47 -20.87
N ALA A 395 4.78 17.53 -20.70
CA ALA A 395 4.14 18.39 -19.71
C ALA A 395 4.40 17.93 -18.28
N ILE A 396 4.59 16.62 -18.08
CA ILE A 396 4.82 16.00 -16.79
C ILE A 396 6.31 15.97 -16.47
N ALA A 397 7.13 15.34 -17.32
CA ALA A 397 8.58 15.22 -17.16
C ALA A 397 9.29 16.59 -17.10
N GLY A 398 8.74 17.60 -17.78
CA GLY A 398 9.26 18.97 -17.76
C GLY A 398 8.82 19.80 -16.55
N SER A 399 7.93 19.28 -15.69
CA SER A 399 7.41 20.01 -14.54
C SER A 399 8.35 19.92 -13.33
N ALA A 400 8.43 21.02 -12.55
CA ALA A 400 9.07 20.97 -11.25
C ALA A 400 8.18 20.18 -10.27
N PRO A 401 8.71 19.16 -9.55
CA PRO A 401 7.92 18.39 -8.59
C PRO A 401 7.28 19.28 -7.53
N ARG A 402 5.98 19.11 -7.33
CA ARG A 402 5.20 19.84 -6.32
C ARG A 402 5.18 19.09 -5.00
N ASP A 403 5.27 19.84 -3.90
CA ASP A 403 5.10 19.28 -2.56
C ASP A 403 3.68 18.69 -2.39
N ALA A 404 3.61 17.36 -2.22
CA ALA A 404 2.36 16.62 -2.08
C ALA A 404 1.50 17.15 -0.90
N THR A 405 2.14 17.65 0.18
CA THR A 405 1.44 18.20 1.36
C THR A 405 0.61 19.44 1.05
N LYS A 406 0.79 20.06 -0.13
CA LYS A 406 0.06 21.25 -0.56
C LYS A 406 -1.14 20.94 -1.45
N LEU A 407 -1.36 19.68 -1.85
CA LEU A 407 -2.45 19.32 -2.75
C LEU A 407 -3.83 19.60 -2.16
N MET A 408 -4.05 19.35 -0.87
CA MET A 408 -5.35 19.66 -0.24
C MET A 408 -5.72 21.15 -0.28
N ILE A 409 -4.73 22.06 -0.23
CA ILE A 409 -4.98 23.50 -0.35
C ILE A 409 -5.44 23.86 -1.77
N ARG A 410 -4.97 23.13 -2.79
CA ARG A 410 -5.39 23.27 -4.18
C ARG A 410 -6.76 22.64 -4.41
N LEU A 411 -7.03 21.51 -3.76
CA LEU A 411 -8.32 20.84 -3.83
C LEU A 411 -9.42 21.72 -3.23
N PHE A 412 -9.16 22.34 -2.07
CA PHE A 412 -10.05 23.25 -1.35
C PHE A 412 -9.50 24.69 -1.28
N PRO A 413 -9.52 25.46 -2.38
CA PRO A 413 -9.07 26.84 -2.36
C PRO A 413 -9.99 27.65 -1.44
N ARG A 414 -9.40 28.35 -0.47
CA ARG A 414 -10.15 29.19 0.47
C ARG A 414 -10.93 30.29 -0.29
N GLY A 415 -12.23 30.37 -0.04
CA GLY A 415 -13.09 31.49 -0.48
C GLY A 415 -13.90 31.27 -1.76
N ALA A 416 -14.39 30.05 -2.02
CA ALA A 416 -15.41 29.81 -3.04
C ALA A 416 -16.82 29.99 -2.48
#